data_AF-A0A1Y3YYM5-F1
#
_entry.id   AF-A0A1Y3YYM5-F1
#
_cell.length_a   1.000
_cell.length_b   1.000
_cell.length_c   1.000
_cell.angle_alpha   90.00
_cell.angle_beta   90.00
_cell.angle_gamma   90.00
#
_symmetry.space_group_name_H-M   'P 1'
#
loop_
_entity.id
_entity.type
_entity.pdbx_description
1 polymer ?
#
loop_
_entity_poly.entity_id
_entity_poly.type
_entity_poly.pdbx_seq_one_letter_code
_entity_poly.pdbx_strand_id
1 'polypeptide(L)'
;MNDLFETDPQKRSEIVECFYWSLMNGWDIPWDIREHYGLSKDYELYRQLEDMDPEEYRQQRRKGSVPDILEVDARLTRVVEQVFEHLCTRPPAPYLDRLHEEWLKLKTLEADPGHVENPLVTPSFLVRYGIDRSASGFVRQKQAQTACRKLEERMAGMTGKRQTRKAEPASHSLRSRKPCQKAHIPVVAKPKGRGKRL
;
A
#
# COMPACT_ATOMS: atom_id res chain seq x y z
N MET A 1 9.14 11.98 -27.70
CA MET A 1 9.81 12.61 -26.55
C MET A 1 10.40 11.48 -25.74
N ASN A 2 11.73 11.44 -25.58
CA ASN A 2 12.37 10.44 -24.74
C ASN A 2 12.18 10.88 -23.29
N ASP A 3 11.44 10.09 -22.53
CA ASP A 3 11.18 10.38 -21.13
C ASP A 3 12.48 10.18 -20.33
N LEU A 4 13.04 11.26 -19.81
CA LEU A 4 14.30 11.22 -19.06
C LEU A 4 14.20 10.29 -17.83
N PHE A 5 13.00 10.15 -17.26
CA PHE A 5 12.75 9.31 -16.09
C PHE A 5 12.83 7.80 -16.40
N GLU A 6 12.54 7.41 -17.64
CA GLU A 6 12.59 6.01 -18.08
C GLU A 6 13.86 5.67 -18.88
N THR A 7 14.46 6.67 -19.55
CA THR A 7 15.61 6.46 -20.45
C THR A 7 16.98 6.67 -19.81
N ASP A 8 17.08 7.42 -18.70
CA ASP A 8 18.31 7.52 -17.91
C ASP A 8 18.38 6.38 -16.88
N PRO A 9 19.34 5.43 -17.00
CA PRO A 9 19.46 4.31 -16.07
C PRO A 9 19.65 4.74 -14.61
N GLN A 10 20.35 5.86 -14.38
CA GLN A 10 20.62 6.35 -13.03
C GLN A 10 19.36 6.95 -12.42
N LYS A 11 18.60 7.75 -13.18
CA LYS A 11 17.33 8.29 -12.72
C LYS A 11 16.29 7.18 -12.49
N ARG A 12 16.24 6.19 -13.38
CA ARG A 12 15.38 5.01 -13.22
C ARG A 12 15.70 4.24 -11.93
N SER A 13 16.99 4.03 -11.63
CA SER A 13 17.40 3.37 -10.38
C SER A 13 16.99 4.17 -9.13
N GLU A 14 17.12 5.50 -9.15
CA GLU A 14 16.69 6.37 -8.05
C GLU A 14 15.18 6.26 -7.80
N ILE A 15 14.36 6.26 -8.85
CA ILE A 15 12.90 6.12 -8.77
C ILE A 15 12.54 4.74 -8.18
N VAL A 16 13.16 3.67 -8.67
CA VAL A 16 12.92 2.30 -8.19
C VAL A 16 13.26 2.17 -6.70
N GLU A 17 14.39 2.73 -6.25
CA GLU A 17 14.78 2.74 -4.83
C GLU A 17 13.79 3.57 -3.99
N CYS A 18 13.39 4.75 -4.47
CA CYS A 18 12.41 5.61 -3.80
C CYS A 18 11.06 4.92 -3.63
N PHE A 19 10.53 4.30 -4.68
CA PHE A 19 9.25 3.59 -4.63
C PHE A 19 9.33 2.33 -3.79
N TYR A 20 10.39 1.53 -3.90
CA TYR A 20 10.60 0.39 -3.02
C TYR A 20 10.59 0.83 -1.55
N TRP A 21 11.37 1.86 -1.20
CA TRP A 21 11.45 2.32 0.17
C TRP A 21 10.11 2.87 0.66
N SER A 22 9.40 3.62 -0.19
CA SER A 22 8.08 4.17 0.12
C SER A 22 7.03 3.10 0.36
N LEU A 23 7.02 2.06 -0.48
CA LEU A 23 6.11 0.92 -0.33
C LEU A 23 6.40 0.12 0.93
N MET A 24 7.67 -0.06 1.29
CA MET A 24 8.06 -0.93 2.40
C MET A 24 8.07 -0.23 3.77
N ASN A 25 8.31 1.10 3.81
CA ASN A 25 8.56 1.83 5.06
C ASN A 25 7.66 3.06 5.25
N GLY A 26 6.85 3.42 4.26
CA GLY A 26 5.95 4.58 4.29
C GLY A 26 6.37 5.71 3.35
N TRP A 27 5.43 6.61 3.07
CA TRP A 27 5.54 7.60 2.00
C TRP A 27 6.66 8.65 2.21
N ASP A 28 7.68 8.60 1.35
CA ASP A 28 8.73 9.60 1.24
C ASP A 28 9.15 9.78 -0.24
N ILE A 29 8.22 10.32 -1.05
CA ILE A 29 8.42 10.49 -2.50
C ILE A 29 8.77 11.95 -2.81
N PRO A 30 9.92 12.23 -3.45
CA PRO A 30 10.30 13.56 -3.93
C PRO A 30 9.26 14.22 -4.83
N TRP A 31 9.22 15.56 -4.86
CA TRP A 31 8.24 16.33 -5.63
C TRP A 31 8.33 16.10 -7.14
N ASP A 32 9.56 16.06 -7.70
CA ASP A 32 9.80 15.81 -9.13
C ASP A 32 9.24 14.45 -9.59
N ILE A 33 9.43 13.41 -8.77
CA ILE A 33 8.89 12.07 -9.04
C ILE A 33 7.37 12.06 -8.90
N ARG A 34 6.81 12.75 -7.89
CA ARG A 34 5.35 12.83 -7.71
C ARG A 34 4.68 13.52 -8.88
N GLU A 35 5.24 14.62 -9.36
CA GLU A 35 4.68 15.38 -10.48
C GLU A 35 4.73 14.57 -11.76
N HIS A 36 5.86 13.90 -12.01
CA HIS A 36 6.06 13.10 -13.20
C HIS A 36 5.04 11.94 -13.33
N TYR A 37 4.80 11.19 -12.23
CA TYR A 37 3.85 10.07 -12.23
C TYR A 37 2.41 10.45 -11.84
N GLY A 38 2.10 11.75 -11.74
CA GLY A 38 0.76 12.22 -11.41
C GLY A 38 0.29 11.88 -9.99
N LEU A 39 1.24 11.69 -9.05
CA LEU A 39 0.98 11.35 -7.65
C LEU A 39 0.75 12.59 -6.78
N SER A 40 1.13 13.78 -7.23
CA SER A 40 1.17 15.01 -6.41
C SER A 40 -0.13 15.25 -5.64
N LYS A 41 -1.28 15.21 -6.33
CA LYS A 41 -2.59 15.48 -5.73
C LYS A 41 -2.96 14.49 -4.63
N ASP A 42 -2.88 13.20 -4.92
CA ASP A 42 -3.25 12.16 -3.95
C ASP A 42 -2.24 12.12 -2.78
N TYR A 43 -0.96 12.40 -3.04
CA TYR A 43 0.09 12.43 -2.02
C TYR A 43 -0.09 13.59 -1.06
N GLU A 44 -0.33 14.80 -1.59
CA GLU A 44 -0.60 15.99 -0.77
C GLU A 44 -1.87 15.80 0.05
N LEU A 45 -2.93 15.27 -0.56
CA LEU A 45 -4.16 14.94 0.15
C LEU A 45 -3.91 13.93 1.26
N TYR A 46 -3.17 12.84 1.00
CA TYR A 46 -2.81 11.86 2.02
C TYR A 46 -2.09 12.53 3.19
N ARG A 47 -1.08 13.37 2.91
CA ARG A 47 -0.32 14.09 3.94
C ARG A 47 -1.20 15.05 4.76
N GLN A 48 -2.08 15.80 4.09
CA GLN A 48 -3.02 16.69 4.77
C GLN A 48 -3.95 15.92 5.72
N LEU A 49 -4.45 14.76 5.30
CA LEU A 49 -5.31 13.92 6.14
C LEU A 49 -4.54 13.24 7.28
N GLU A 50 -3.30 12.83 7.03
CA GLU A 50 -2.41 12.23 8.03
C GLU A 50 -2.01 13.23 9.13
N ASP A 51 -1.77 14.49 8.74
CA ASP A 51 -1.34 15.56 9.65
C ASP A 51 -2.53 16.28 10.33
N MET A 52 -3.79 15.96 9.96
CA MET A 52 -5.02 16.51 10.55
C MET A 52 -5.30 15.93 11.95
N ASP A 53 -5.91 16.72 12.84
CA ASP A 53 -6.37 16.21 14.14
C ASP A 53 -7.36 15.03 13.96
N PRO A 54 -7.20 13.92 14.72
CA PRO A 54 -8.06 12.73 14.54
C PRO A 54 -9.55 12.94 14.82
N GLU A 55 -9.94 13.88 15.70
CA GLU A 55 -11.35 14.21 15.90
C GLU A 55 -11.85 15.08 14.75
N GLU A 56 -11.06 16.08 14.34
CA GLU A 56 -11.38 16.90 13.17
C GLU A 56 -11.58 16.05 11.92
N TYR A 57 -10.65 15.16 11.60
CA TYR A 57 -10.75 14.23 10.48
C TYR A 57 -12.05 13.41 10.54
N ARG A 58 -12.38 12.84 11.72
CA ARG A 58 -13.62 12.07 11.89
C ARG A 58 -14.87 12.91 11.64
N GLN A 59 -14.89 14.17 12.09
CA GLN A 59 -16.01 15.08 11.87
C GLN A 59 -16.13 15.47 10.40
N GLN A 60 -15.03 15.84 9.75
CA GLN A 60 -15.02 16.19 8.33
C GLN A 60 -15.41 15.00 7.45
N ARG A 61 -14.92 13.80 7.75
CA ARG A 61 -15.29 12.55 7.05
C ARG A 61 -16.79 12.28 7.19
N ARG A 62 -17.36 12.40 8.39
CA ARG A 62 -18.82 12.21 8.62
C ARG A 62 -19.67 13.19 7.83
N LYS A 63 -19.16 14.41 7.62
CA LYS A 63 -19.81 15.44 6.79
C LYS A 63 -19.59 15.22 5.28
N GLY A 64 -18.76 14.25 4.88
CA GLY A 64 -18.39 14.02 3.48
C GLY A 64 -17.47 15.09 2.90
N SER A 65 -16.84 15.92 3.74
CA SER A 65 -15.96 17.02 3.29
C SER A 65 -14.57 16.53 2.88
N VAL A 66 -14.13 15.39 3.42
CA VAL A 66 -12.86 14.74 3.10
C VAL A 66 -13.08 13.25 2.80
N PRO A 67 -12.27 12.64 1.91
CA PRO A 67 -12.35 11.21 1.64
C PRO A 67 -11.78 10.37 2.79
N ASP A 68 -11.99 9.05 2.73
CA ASP A 68 -11.31 8.14 3.63
C ASP A 68 -9.81 8.10 3.30
N ILE A 69 -8.96 8.40 4.28
CA ILE A 69 -7.50 8.34 4.15
C ILE A 69 -7.01 6.98 3.64
N LEU A 70 -7.68 5.88 4.01
CA LEU A 70 -7.32 4.53 3.56
C LEU A 70 -7.60 4.33 2.07
N GLU A 71 -8.63 4.99 1.53
CA GLU A 71 -8.91 4.97 0.10
C GLU A 71 -7.87 5.79 -0.67
N VAL A 72 -7.43 6.93 -0.12
CA VAL A 72 -6.34 7.73 -0.70
C VAL A 72 -5.04 6.93 -0.70
N ASP A 73 -4.70 6.30 0.42
CA ASP A 73 -3.53 5.43 0.57
C ASP A 73 -3.54 4.25 -0.42
N ALA A 74 -4.70 3.59 -0.58
CA ALA A 74 -4.85 2.49 -1.51
C ALA A 74 -4.67 2.93 -2.98
N ARG A 75 -5.18 4.12 -3.35
CA ARG A 75 -4.95 4.69 -4.70
C ARG A 75 -3.47 4.98 -4.93
N LEU A 76 -2.81 5.64 -3.99
CA LEU A 76 -1.37 5.92 -4.05
C LEU A 76 -0.57 4.62 -4.17
N THR A 77 -0.83 3.67 -3.28
CA THR A 77 -0.19 2.35 -3.29
C THR A 77 -0.32 1.69 -4.66
N ARG A 78 -1.52 1.68 -5.24
CA ARG A 78 -1.75 1.05 -6.53
C ARG A 78 -0.94 1.69 -7.65
N VAL A 79 -0.88 3.03 -7.72
CA VAL A 79 -0.11 3.70 -8.77
C VAL A 79 1.39 3.47 -8.56
N VAL A 80 1.89 3.63 -7.33
CA VAL A 80 3.31 3.44 -7.03
C VAL A 80 3.74 2.00 -7.29
N GLU A 81 2.93 1.01 -6.91
CA GLU A 81 3.19 -0.39 -7.22
C GLU A 81 3.21 -0.66 -8.72
N GLN A 82 2.25 -0.12 -9.48
CA GLN A 82 2.22 -0.29 -10.94
C GLN A 82 3.48 0.25 -11.60
N VAL A 83 3.92 1.45 -11.21
CA VAL A 83 5.13 2.06 -11.77
C VAL A 83 6.37 1.29 -11.30
N PHE A 84 6.44 0.95 -10.01
CA PHE A 84 7.55 0.17 -9.46
C PHE A 84 7.74 -1.16 -10.18
N GLU A 85 6.66 -1.92 -10.39
CA GLU A 85 6.71 -3.23 -11.06
C GLU A 85 6.96 -3.11 -12.56
N HIS A 86 6.58 -2.00 -13.17
CA HIS A 86 6.92 -1.70 -14.55
C HIS A 86 8.42 -1.41 -14.72
N LEU A 87 8.98 -0.58 -13.84
CA LEU A 87 10.38 -0.19 -13.89
C LEU A 87 11.32 -1.27 -13.34
N CYS A 88 10.88 -2.08 -12.38
CA CYS A 88 11.69 -3.11 -11.74
C CYS A 88 11.39 -4.48 -12.33
N THR A 89 12.19 -4.89 -13.32
CA THR A 89 12.00 -6.16 -14.04
C THR A 89 12.27 -7.39 -13.16
N ARG A 90 12.95 -7.20 -12.02
CA ARG A 90 13.18 -8.20 -10.97
C ARG A 90 13.02 -7.55 -9.60
N PRO A 91 11.80 -7.51 -9.05
CA PRO A 91 11.55 -6.94 -7.74
C PRO A 91 12.40 -7.62 -6.64
N PRO A 92 12.84 -6.88 -5.61
CA PRO A 92 13.57 -7.46 -4.48
C PRO A 92 12.76 -8.54 -3.76
N ALA A 93 13.43 -9.58 -3.26
CA ALA A 93 12.78 -10.68 -2.54
C ALA A 93 11.87 -10.21 -1.38
N PRO A 94 12.26 -9.24 -0.52
CA PRO A 94 11.38 -8.77 0.56
C PRO A 94 10.04 -8.17 0.08
N TYR A 95 10.02 -7.59 -1.12
CA TYR A 95 8.78 -7.10 -1.71
C TYR A 95 7.88 -8.25 -2.16
N LEU A 96 8.47 -9.27 -2.79
CA LEU A 96 7.73 -10.47 -3.21
C LEU A 96 7.19 -11.25 -2.01
N ASP A 97 7.99 -11.37 -0.94
CA ASP A 97 7.58 -12.01 0.31
C ASP A 97 6.36 -11.29 0.92
N ARG A 98 6.37 -9.94 0.93
CA ARG A 98 5.22 -9.13 1.37
C ARG A 98 3.96 -9.43 0.55
N LEU A 99 4.07 -9.45 -0.78
CA LEU A 99 2.93 -9.76 -1.64
C LEU A 99 2.42 -11.19 -1.42
N HIS A 100 3.33 -12.13 -1.15
CA HIS A 100 2.95 -13.50 -0.83
C HIS A 100 2.20 -13.59 0.51
N GLU A 101 2.66 -12.88 1.54
CA GLU A 101 1.94 -12.78 2.82
C GLU A 101 0.55 -12.17 2.65
N GLU A 102 0.42 -11.12 1.83
CA GLU A 102 -0.87 -10.52 1.50
C GLU A 102 -1.79 -11.51 0.77
N TRP A 103 -1.24 -12.28 -0.17
CA TRP A 103 -1.97 -13.34 -0.86
C TRP A 103 -2.44 -14.45 0.10
N LEU A 104 -1.62 -14.87 1.06
CA LEU A 104 -2.02 -15.84 2.08
C LEU A 104 -3.19 -15.31 2.93
N LYS A 105 -3.17 -14.03 3.33
CA LYS A 105 -4.27 -13.38 4.04
C LYS A 105 -5.57 -13.39 3.21
N LEU A 106 -5.47 -13.11 1.90
CA LEU A 106 -6.62 -13.18 1.00
C LEU A 106 -7.16 -14.61 0.90
N LYS A 107 -6.27 -15.61 0.81
CA LYS A 107 -6.67 -17.03 0.79
C LYS A 107 -7.38 -17.46 2.06
N THR A 108 -6.94 -16.96 3.22
CA THR A 108 -7.65 -17.18 4.47
C THR A 108 -9.06 -16.57 4.44
N LEU A 109 -9.22 -15.35 3.92
CA LEU A 109 -10.54 -14.71 3.78
C LEU A 109 -11.45 -15.40 2.75
N GLU A 110 -10.86 -15.99 1.69
CA GLU A 110 -11.59 -16.80 0.71
C GLU A 110 -12.14 -18.08 1.36
N ALA A 111 -11.39 -18.72 2.25
CA ALA A 111 -11.82 -19.92 2.97
C ALA A 111 -12.80 -19.61 4.11
N ASP A 112 -12.53 -18.55 4.87
CA ASP A 112 -13.30 -18.09 6.01
C ASP A 112 -13.55 -16.57 5.93
N PRO A 113 -14.69 -16.12 5.37
CA PRO A 113 -15.02 -14.70 5.29
C PRO A 113 -15.28 -14.04 6.66
N GLY A 114 -15.43 -14.83 7.73
CA GLY A 114 -15.47 -14.34 9.11
C GLY A 114 -14.11 -13.86 9.61
N HIS A 115 -13.02 -14.29 8.98
CA HIS A 115 -11.66 -13.91 9.33
C HIS A 115 -11.37 -12.41 9.14
N VAL A 116 -12.28 -11.66 8.53
CA VAL A 116 -12.21 -10.19 8.45
C VAL A 116 -12.20 -9.54 9.85
N GLU A 117 -12.74 -10.23 10.86
CA GLU A 117 -12.72 -9.77 12.26
C GLU A 117 -11.37 -9.98 12.96
N ASN A 118 -10.43 -10.71 12.34
CA ASN A 118 -9.10 -10.89 12.89
C ASN A 118 -8.36 -9.53 12.95
N PRO A 119 -7.79 -9.14 14.11
CA PRO A 119 -7.00 -7.91 14.24
C PRO A 119 -5.80 -7.81 13.29
N LEU A 120 -5.29 -8.94 12.78
CA LEU A 120 -4.21 -8.99 11.79
C LEU A 120 -4.69 -8.61 10.37
N VAL A 121 -6.00 -8.63 10.12
CA VAL A 121 -6.62 -8.15 8.89
C VAL A 121 -6.98 -6.68 9.07
N THR A 122 -6.04 -5.82 8.69
CA THR A 122 -6.18 -4.37 8.88
C THR A 122 -7.25 -3.79 7.95
N PRO A 123 -7.90 -2.68 8.34
CA PRO A 123 -8.79 -1.94 7.44
C PRO A 123 -8.10 -1.50 6.14
N SER A 124 -6.83 -1.10 6.21
CA SER A 124 -6.04 -0.71 5.03
C SER A 124 -5.89 -1.85 4.02
N PHE A 125 -5.66 -3.08 4.50
CA PHE A 125 -5.58 -4.27 3.66
C PHE A 125 -6.92 -4.52 2.93
N LEU A 126 -8.05 -4.42 3.65
CA LEU A 126 -9.37 -4.63 3.06
C LEU A 126 -9.69 -3.62 1.98
N VAL A 127 -9.42 -2.33 2.24
CA VAL A 127 -9.63 -1.25 1.26
C VAL A 127 -8.75 -1.46 0.03
N ARG A 128 -7.46 -1.80 0.22
CA ARG A 128 -6.52 -2.05 -0.89
C ARG A 128 -6.96 -3.16 -1.82
N TYR A 129 -7.62 -4.19 -1.30
CA TYR A 129 -8.12 -5.31 -2.10
C TYR A 129 -9.61 -5.22 -2.45
N GLY A 130 -10.30 -4.13 -2.08
CA GLY A 130 -11.71 -3.91 -2.39
C GLY A 130 -12.65 -4.88 -1.69
N ILE A 131 -12.33 -5.25 -0.45
CA ILE A 131 -13.13 -6.13 0.39
C ILE A 131 -13.98 -5.26 1.33
N ASP A 132 -15.29 -5.37 1.22
CA ASP A 132 -16.22 -4.65 2.08
C ASP A 132 -16.43 -5.41 3.39
N ARG A 133 -15.87 -4.86 4.47
CA ARG A 133 -16.00 -5.42 5.83
C ARG A 133 -17.46 -5.57 6.27
N SER A 134 -18.37 -4.73 5.79
CA SER A 134 -19.78 -4.74 6.19
C SER A 134 -20.65 -5.67 5.35
N ALA A 135 -20.18 -6.11 4.18
CA ALA A 135 -20.93 -6.96 3.28
C ALA A 135 -21.25 -8.34 3.87
N SER A 136 -22.11 -9.12 3.24
CA SER A 136 -22.40 -10.50 3.67
C SER A 136 -21.17 -11.41 3.49
N GLY A 137 -21.11 -12.52 4.24
CA GLY A 137 -20.00 -13.48 4.15
C GLY A 137 -19.78 -14.00 2.73
N PHE A 138 -20.86 -14.26 1.98
CA PHE A 138 -20.78 -14.66 0.58
C PHE A 138 -20.15 -13.58 -0.32
N VAL A 139 -20.52 -12.30 -0.13
CA VAL A 139 -19.95 -11.18 -0.89
C VAL A 139 -18.47 -11.00 -0.54
N ARG A 140 -18.11 -11.03 0.75
CA ARG A 140 -16.71 -10.96 1.20
C ARG A 140 -15.86 -12.06 0.60
N GLN A 141 -16.37 -13.30 0.61
CA GLN A 141 -15.69 -14.44 0.00
C GLN A 141 -15.45 -14.22 -1.49
N LYS A 142 -16.45 -13.72 -2.24
CA LYS A 142 -16.31 -13.43 -3.67
C LYS A 142 -15.32 -12.29 -3.96
N GLN A 143 -15.31 -11.26 -3.13
CA GLN A 143 -14.32 -10.18 -3.21
C GLN A 143 -12.92 -10.71 -2.95
N ALA A 144 -12.72 -11.48 -1.87
CA ALA A 144 -11.44 -12.11 -1.53
C ALA A 144 -10.95 -13.04 -2.63
N GLN A 145 -11.81 -13.92 -3.17
CA GLN A 145 -11.49 -14.79 -4.31
C GLN A 145 -11.02 -13.98 -5.54
N THR A 146 -11.71 -12.88 -5.84
CA THR A 146 -11.34 -12.00 -6.96
C THR A 146 -10.00 -11.33 -6.73
N ALA A 147 -9.74 -10.86 -5.51
CA ALA A 147 -8.47 -10.25 -5.14
C ALA A 147 -7.31 -11.26 -5.15
N CYS A 148 -7.52 -12.48 -4.62
CA CYS A 148 -6.58 -13.59 -4.69
C CYS A 148 -6.08 -13.82 -6.11
N ARG A 149 -7.03 -14.01 -7.04
CA ARG A 149 -6.71 -14.30 -8.45
C ARG A 149 -5.93 -13.16 -9.10
N LYS A 150 -6.34 -11.90 -8.90
CA LYS A 150 -5.64 -10.73 -9.43
C LYS A 150 -4.21 -10.63 -8.91
N LEU A 151 -4.00 -10.88 -7.61
CA LEU A 151 -2.68 -10.81 -7.00
C LEU A 151 -1.78 -11.97 -7.46
N GLU A 152 -2.34 -13.17 -7.61
CA GLU A 152 -1.63 -14.33 -8.15
C GLU A 152 -1.17 -14.11 -9.60
N GLU A 153 -2.06 -13.60 -10.47
CA GLU A 153 -1.73 -13.23 -11.85
C GLU A 153 -0.61 -12.18 -11.91
N ARG A 154 -0.70 -11.16 -11.04
CA ARG A 154 0.32 -10.11 -10.91
C ARG A 154 1.68 -10.67 -10.47
N MET A 155 1.71 -11.50 -9.42
CA MET A 155 2.94 -12.14 -8.93
C MET A 155 3.55 -13.10 -9.95
N ALA A 156 2.72 -13.87 -10.67
CA ALA A 156 3.17 -14.74 -11.75
C ALA A 156 3.80 -13.94 -12.91
N GLY A 157 3.29 -12.74 -13.20
CA GLY A 157 3.89 -11.82 -14.18
C GLY A 157 5.30 -11.37 -13.80
N MET A 158 5.57 -11.15 -12.51
CA MET A 158 6.89 -10.73 -12.00
C MET A 158 7.89 -11.88 -11.83
N THR A 159 7.40 -13.08 -11.52
CA THR A 159 8.23 -14.27 -11.25
C THR A 159 8.38 -15.18 -12.48
N GLY A 160 7.54 -15.01 -13.50
CA GLY A 160 7.50 -15.80 -14.73
C GLY A 160 8.53 -15.40 -15.78
N LYS A 161 8.96 -16.38 -16.57
CA LYS A 161 9.96 -16.26 -17.64
C LYS A 161 9.57 -15.26 -18.74
N ARG A 162 9.97 -14.00 -18.61
CA ARG A 162 10.24 -13.12 -19.77
C ARG A 162 11.18 -11.99 -19.38
N GLN A 163 12.50 -12.26 -19.44
CA GLN A 163 13.54 -11.29 -19.82
C GLN A 163 14.92 -11.97 -19.82
N THR A 164 15.14 -12.85 -20.79
CA THR A 164 16.48 -13.05 -21.35
C THR A 164 16.73 -11.92 -22.34
N ARG A 165 17.18 -10.76 -21.87
CA ARG A 165 17.93 -9.81 -22.70
C ARG A 165 18.70 -8.83 -21.83
N LYS A 166 20.02 -9.01 -21.91
CA LYS A 166 21.14 -8.23 -21.36
C LYS A 166 21.17 -8.07 -19.83
N ALA A 167 22.20 -8.70 -19.25
CA ALA A 167 22.65 -8.40 -17.90
C ALA A 167 23.03 -6.92 -17.82
N GLU A 168 22.18 -6.13 -17.17
CA GLU A 168 22.64 -4.90 -16.52
C GLU A 168 23.42 -5.26 -15.26
N PRO A 169 24.50 -4.53 -14.94
CA PRO A 169 25.39 -4.87 -13.86
C PRO A 169 24.68 -4.79 -12.51
N ALA A 170 25.18 -5.59 -11.57
CA ALA A 170 24.67 -5.83 -10.24
C ALA A 170 24.02 -4.59 -9.60
N SER A 171 22.79 -4.79 -9.13
CA SER A 171 22.05 -3.89 -8.25
C SER A 171 23.00 -3.24 -7.26
N HIS A 172 23.14 -1.91 -7.36
CA HIS A 172 23.75 -1.15 -6.29
C HIS A 172 22.97 -1.49 -5.00
N SER A 173 23.69 -1.96 -3.99
CA SER A 173 23.16 -2.18 -2.65
C SER A 173 22.37 -0.93 -2.25
N LEU A 174 21.05 -1.10 -2.13
CA LEU A 174 20.12 -0.06 -1.65
C LEU A 174 20.73 0.52 -0.38
N ARG A 175 21.17 1.78 -0.45
CA ARG A 175 21.87 2.39 0.69
C ARG A 175 20.83 2.65 1.76
N SER A 176 21.09 2.16 2.96
CA SER A 176 20.21 2.33 4.12
C SER A 176 20.05 3.81 4.47
N ARG A 177 19.01 4.45 3.93
CA ARG A 177 18.49 5.69 4.50
C ARG A 177 17.90 5.38 5.87
N LYS A 178 18.29 6.16 6.89
CA LYS A 178 17.77 6.02 8.25
C LYS A 178 16.26 6.32 8.24
N PRO A 179 15.41 5.43 8.77
CA PRO A 179 13.97 5.67 8.86
C PRO A 179 13.69 6.81 9.83
N CYS A 180 12.87 7.79 9.42
CA CYS A 180 12.17 8.63 10.38
C CYS A 180 11.01 7.81 10.94
N GLN A 181 11.19 7.26 12.15
CA GLN A 181 10.12 6.56 12.86
C GLN A 181 8.92 7.50 13.05
N LYS A 182 7.75 7.13 12.55
CA LYS A 182 6.47 7.74 12.95
C LYS A 182 5.82 6.93 14.06
N ALA A 183 5.21 7.66 14.99
CA ALA A 183 4.63 7.15 16.21
C ALA A 183 3.45 6.20 15.94
N HIS A 184 3.48 5.04 16.59
CA HIS A 184 2.35 4.14 16.69
C HIS A 184 1.20 4.84 17.44
N ILE A 185 0.06 5.04 16.79
CA ILE A 185 -1.18 5.39 17.49
C ILE A 185 -1.79 4.08 18.01
N PRO A 186 -1.92 3.86 19.33
CA PRO A 186 -2.71 2.76 19.85
C PRO A 186 -4.19 3.09 19.65
N VAL A 187 -4.86 2.32 18.80
CA VAL A 187 -6.32 2.31 18.75
C VAL A 187 -6.81 1.56 20.00
N VAL A 188 -7.79 2.17 20.70
CA VAL A 188 -8.52 1.71 21.90
C VAL A 188 -7.99 2.25 23.23
N ALA A 189 -8.58 3.38 23.67
CA ALA A 189 -8.78 3.64 25.10
C ALA A 189 -10.09 2.95 25.55
N LYS A 190 -9.99 1.97 26.45
CA LYS A 190 -11.15 1.39 27.16
C LYS A 190 -11.86 2.49 27.97
N PRO A 191 -13.20 2.50 28.04
CA PRO A 191 -13.90 3.42 28.93
C PRO A 191 -13.65 3.02 30.40
N LYS A 192 -13.10 3.94 31.20
CA LYS A 192 -13.05 3.83 32.66
C LYS A 192 -14.48 3.95 33.20
N GLY A 193 -15.09 2.82 33.57
CA GLY A 193 -16.30 2.80 34.39
C GLY A 193 -16.01 3.45 35.74
N ARG A 194 -16.57 4.63 35.98
CA ARG A 194 -16.63 5.25 37.31
C ARG A 194 -17.71 4.54 38.11
N GLY A 195 -17.28 3.71 39.06
CA GLY A 195 -18.14 3.31 40.17
C GLY A 195 -18.52 4.54 40.99
N LYS A 196 -19.82 4.72 41.22
CA LYS A 196 -20.33 5.51 42.34
C LYS A 196 -21.18 4.58 43.18
N ARG A 197 -20.64 4.25 44.36
CA ARG A 197 -21.40 3.73 45.49
C ARG A 197 -22.38 4.83 45.94
N LEU A 198 -23.64 4.44 46.12
CA LEU A 198 -24.53 4.93 47.19
C LEU A 198 -25.23 3.70 47.75
#